data_AF-A0A9Q8TZI6-F1
#
_entry.id   AF-A0A9Q8TZI6-F1
#
_cell.length_a   1.000
_cell.length_b   1.000
_cell.length_c   1.000
_cell.angle_alpha   90.00
_cell.angle_beta   90.00
_cell.angle_gamma   90.00
#
_symmetry.space_group_name_H-M   'P 1'
#
loop_
_entity.id
_entity.type
_entity.pdbx_description
1 polymer ?
#
loop_
_entity_poly.entity_id
_entity_poly.type
_entity_poly.pdbx_seq_one_letter_code
_entity_poly.pdbx_strand_id
1 'polypeptide(L)'
;MQILATSLNKGFSFIEVIVTLLIISLVGSSFYIFFQNSNIPVSLNSEIKNFQDFANYTGSQIDIYNDRYVIVYQNKYEVVKEVNYPTIKAVVDLNNKYIKIEDNEPLISIYPGWESNIKKIILLNDEIIEL
;
A
#
# COMPACT_ATOMS: atom_id res chain seq x y z
N MET A 1 22.58 -53.02 -18.44
CA MET A 1 22.13 -51.86 -17.64
C MET A 1 21.51 -50.88 -18.62
N GLN A 2 20.18 -50.92 -18.77
CA GLN A 2 19.45 -50.00 -19.66
C GLN A 2 19.30 -48.68 -18.92
N ILE A 3 19.95 -47.63 -19.41
CA ILE A 3 19.75 -46.28 -18.90
C ILE A 3 18.41 -45.83 -19.47
N LEU A 4 17.38 -45.78 -18.63
CA LEU A 4 16.14 -45.08 -18.94
C LEU A 4 16.51 -43.60 -19.08
N ALA A 5 16.70 -43.14 -20.32
CA ALA A 5 16.77 -41.71 -20.58
C ALA A 5 15.37 -41.16 -20.33
N THR A 6 15.16 -40.55 -19.16
CA THR A 6 13.98 -39.74 -18.88
C THR A 6 14.03 -38.54 -19.82
N SER A 7 13.47 -38.68 -21.02
CA SER A 7 13.29 -37.53 -21.90
C SER A 7 12.33 -36.55 -21.19
N LEU A 8 12.65 -35.26 -21.19
CA LEU A 8 11.70 -34.21 -20.82
C LEU A 8 10.56 -34.23 -21.85
N ASN A 9 9.55 -35.07 -21.61
CA ASN A 9 8.43 -35.26 -22.53
C ASN A 9 7.26 -34.29 -22.26
N LYS A 10 7.54 -33.14 -21.63
CA LYS A 10 6.54 -32.11 -21.30
C LYS A 10 7.10 -30.73 -21.61
N GLY A 11 7.29 -30.44 -22.90
CA GLY A 11 7.27 -29.06 -23.37
C GLY A 11 5.85 -28.52 -23.24
N PHE A 12 5.70 -27.21 -22.99
CA PHE A 12 4.39 -26.58 -23.01
C PHE A 12 3.75 -26.75 -24.39
N SER A 13 2.50 -27.19 -24.42
CA SER A 13 1.73 -27.18 -25.66
C SER A 13 1.55 -25.74 -26.12
N PHE A 14 1.51 -25.53 -27.45
CA PHE A 14 1.27 -24.21 -28.03
C PHE A 14 0.00 -23.55 -27.47
N ILE A 15 -1.02 -24.36 -27.17
CA ILE A 15 -2.26 -23.86 -26.55
C ILE A 15 -2.07 -23.41 -25.11
N GLU A 16 -1.22 -24.08 -24.32
CA GLU A 16 -0.91 -23.69 -22.95
C GLU A 16 -0.20 -22.33 -22.95
N VAL A 17 0.74 -22.11 -23.86
CA VAL A 17 1.43 -20.82 -24.00
C VAL A 17 0.45 -19.69 -24.32
N ILE A 18 -0.49 -19.91 -25.26
CA ILE A 18 -1.51 -18.91 -25.61
C ILE A 18 -2.40 -18.60 -24.41
N VAL A 19 -2.89 -19.63 -23.72
CA VAL A 19 -3.76 -19.45 -22.54
C VAL A 19 -3.02 -18.69 -21.45
N THR A 20 -1.76 -19.02 -21.18
CA THR A 20 -0.95 -18.33 -20.18
C THR A 20 -0.74 -16.85 -20.55
N LEU A 21 -0.40 -16.54 -21.81
CA LEU A 21 -0.25 -15.14 -22.25
C LEU A 21 -1.57 -14.36 -22.15
N LEU A 22 -2.70 -15.00 -22.42
CA LEU A 22 -4.02 -14.37 -22.36
C LEU A 22 -4.39 -14.04 -20.90
N ILE A 23 -4.13 -14.95 -19.97
CA ILE A 23 -4.31 -14.70 -18.54
C ILE A 23 -3.40 -13.58 -18.06
N ILE A 24 -2.10 -13.60 -18.42
CA ILE A 24 -1.14 -12.55 -18.03
C ILE A 24 -1.58 -11.19 -18.57
N SER A 25 -2.05 -11.13 -19.82
CA SER A 25 -2.54 -9.89 -20.44
C SER A 25 -3.77 -9.32 -19.72
N LEU A 26 -4.77 -10.16 -19.45
CA LEU A 26 -5.96 -9.75 -18.72
C LEU A 26 -5.62 -9.24 -17.32
N VAL A 27 -4.86 -10.03 -16.56
CA VAL A 27 -4.47 -9.69 -15.20
C VAL A 27 -3.58 -8.44 -15.16
N GLY A 28 -2.60 -8.34 -16.06
CA GLY A 28 -1.72 -7.18 -16.18
C GLY A 28 -2.48 -5.90 -16.54
N SER A 29 -3.47 -5.97 -17.43
CA SER A 29 -4.31 -4.82 -17.79
C SER A 29 -5.21 -4.37 -16.63
N SER A 30 -5.80 -5.31 -15.87
CA SER A 30 -6.57 -4.98 -14.67
C SER A 30 -5.69 -4.30 -13.63
N PHE A 31 -4.53 -4.85 -13.30
CA PHE A 31 -3.60 -4.22 -12.36
C PHE A 31 -3.14 -2.85 -12.84
N TYR A 32 -2.82 -2.70 -14.13
CA TYR A 32 -2.42 -1.42 -14.72
C TYR A 32 -3.48 -0.33 -14.53
N ILE A 33 -4.76 -0.64 -14.75
CA ILE A 33 -5.87 0.30 -14.54
C ILE A 33 -6.01 0.68 -13.06
N PHE A 34 -5.85 -0.27 -12.14
CA PHE A 34 -5.89 0.02 -10.70
C PHE A 34 -4.72 0.90 -10.23
N PHE A 35 -3.53 0.77 -10.83
CA PHE A 35 -2.34 1.50 -10.39
C PHE A 35 -2.08 2.82 -11.12
N GLN A 36 -2.58 3.03 -12.35
CA GLN A 36 -2.35 4.28 -13.08
C GLN A 36 -3.31 5.43 -12.76
N ASN A 37 -4.48 5.16 -12.18
CA ASN A 37 -5.51 6.19 -11.97
C ASN A 37 -5.26 7.11 -10.76
N SER A 38 -4.00 7.30 -10.35
CA SER A 38 -3.64 8.07 -9.15
C SER A 38 -3.78 9.60 -9.27
N ASN A 39 -4.43 10.11 -10.33
CA ASN A 39 -4.68 11.55 -10.52
C ASN A 39 -6.11 11.98 -10.16
N ILE A 40 -6.97 11.03 -9.78
CA ILE A 40 -8.21 11.37 -9.10
C ILE A 40 -7.82 11.73 -7.67
N PRO A 41 -8.18 12.92 -7.13
CA PRO A 41 -7.93 13.24 -5.74
C PRO A 41 -8.70 12.23 -4.88
N VAL A 42 -7.97 11.21 -4.41
CA VAL A 42 -8.47 10.22 -3.47
C VAL A 42 -8.62 10.95 -2.14
N SER A 43 -9.77 10.82 -1.49
CA SER A 43 -9.93 11.38 -0.15
C SER A 43 -8.88 10.76 0.79
N LEU A 44 -8.34 11.54 1.72
CA LEU A 44 -7.33 11.06 2.66
C LEU A 44 -7.78 9.78 3.39
N ASN A 45 -9.07 9.68 3.71
CA ASN A 45 -9.66 8.48 4.31
C ASN A 45 -9.57 7.25 3.39
N SER A 46 -9.94 7.40 2.12
CA SER A 46 -9.82 6.31 1.14
C SER A 46 -8.36 5.90 0.91
N GLU A 47 -7.41 6.84 0.95
CA GLU A 47 -5.98 6.56 0.82
C GLU A 47 -5.45 5.77 2.04
N ILE A 48 -5.82 6.19 3.25
CA ILE A 48 -5.47 5.48 4.48
C ILE A 48 -6.05 4.06 4.49
N LYS A 49 -7.28 3.88 4.02
CA LYS A 49 -7.88 2.55 3.89
C LYS A 49 -7.11 1.67 2.90
N ASN A 50 -6.71 2.21 1.74
CA ASN A 50 -5.89 1.46 0.78
C ASN A 50 -4.54 1.06 1.40
N PHE A 51 -3.93 1.91 2.23
CA PHE A 51 -2.71 1.57 2.95
C PHE A 51 -2.93 0.48 4.00
N GLN A 52 -4.06 0.50 4.73
CA GLN A 52 -4.43 -0.58 5.66
C GLN A 52 -4.57 -1.92 4.92
N ASP A 53 -5.28 -1.93 3.79
CA ASP A 53 -5.44 -3.12 2.96
C ASP A 53 -4.07 -3.62 2.47
N PHE A 54 -3.22 -2.72 1.94
CA PHE A 54 -1.87 -3.08 1.50
C PHE A 54 -0.99 -3.64 2.63
N ALA A 55 -1.00 -3.00 3.81
CA ALA A 55 -0.25 -3.46 4.98
C ALA A 55 -0.69 -4.87 5.39
N ASN A 56 -2.01 -5.12 5.41
CA ASN A 56 -2.57 -6.43 5.71
C ASN A 56 -2.18 -7.51 4.68
N TYR A 57 -2.17 -7.18 3.39
CA TYR A 57 -1.79 -8.13 2.34
C TYR A 57 -0.28 -8.41 2.29
N THR A 58 0.56 -7.44 2.60
CA THR A 58 2.02 -7.56 2.43
C THR A 58 2.77 -7.84 3.73
N GLY A 59 2.15 -7.64 4.88
CA GLY A 59 2.84 -7.68 6.18
C GLY A 59 3.79 -6.50 6.40
N SER A 60 3.67 -5.43 5.60
CA SER A 60 4.51 -4.23 5.70
C SER A 60 3.86 -3.20 6.62
N GLN A 61 4.67 -2.40 7.31
CA GLN A 61 4.22 -1.18 7.98
C GLN A 61 4.27 -0.01 7.00
N ILE A 62 3.34 0.93 7.13
CA ILE A 62 3.35 2.17 6.36
C ILE A 62 3.39 3.35 7.32
N ASP A 63 4.38 4.21 7.15
CA ASP A 63 4.57 5.44 7.91
C ASP A 63 4.29 6.64 7.01
N ILE A 64 3.34 7.48 7.40
CA ILE A 64 2.92 8.67 6.67
C ILE A 64 3.51 9.90 7.36
N TYR A 65 4.15 10.76 6.59
CA TYR A 65 4.70 12.05 6.98
C TYR A 65 3.95 13.18 6.26
N ASN A 66 4.29 14.44 6.56
CA ASN A 66 3.62 15.60 5.96
C ASN A 66 3.77 15.67 4.44
N ASP A 67 4.90 15.18 3.92
CA ASP A 67 5.36 15.35 2.54
C ASP A 67 5.56 14.04 1.78
N ARG A 68 5.46 12.90 2.47
CA ARG A 68 5.77 11.58 1.91
C ARG A 68 5.13 10.47 2.73
N TYR A 69 5.04 9.27 2.14
CA TYR A 69 4.87 8.05 2.92
C TYR A 69 6.02 7.09 2.62
N VAL A 70 6.31 6.25 3.60
CA VAL A 70 7.41 5.29 3.60
C VAL A 70 6.85 3.92 3.91
N ILE A 71 7.23 2.93 3.10
CA ILE A 71 6.92 1.53 3.38
C ILE A 71 8.09 0.95 4.17
N VAL A 72 7.77 0.32 5.30
CA VAL A 72 8.74 -0.32 6.19
C VAL A 72 8.49 -1.83 6.12
N TYR A 73 9.45 -2.54 5.54
CA TYR A 73 9.43 -4.00 5.47
C TYR A 73 10.76 -4.57 5.94
N GLN A 74 10.75 -5.44 6.95
CA GLN A 74 11.97 -6.06 7.52
C GLN A 74 13.07 -5.02 7.85
N ASN A 75 12.70 -3.91 8.48
CA ASN A 75 13.58 -2.78 8.83
C ASN A 75 14.26 -2.07 7.63
N LYS A 76 13.77 -2.28 6.41
CA LYS A 76 14.15 -1.47 5.24
C LYS A 76 13.07 -0.41 5.00
N TYR A 77 13.51 0.85 4.98
CA TYR A 77 12.69 2.01 4.66
C TYR A 77 12.81 2.29 3.17
N GLU A 78 11.71 2.13 2.44
CA GLU A 78 11.64 2.52 1.04
C GLU A 78 10.68 3.69 0.91
N VAL A 79 11.20 4.84 0.47
CA VAL A 79 10.37 6.02 0.17
C VAL A 79 9.67 5.74 -1.14
N VAL A 80 8.35 5.61 -1.11
CA VAL A 80 7.59 5.13 -2.27
C VAL A 80 7.03 6.28 -3.10
N LYS A 81 6.69 7.43 -2.47
CA LYS A 81 6.14 8.58 -3.17
C LYS A 81 6.20 9.86 -2.35
N GLU A 82 6.51 10.98 -3.00
CA GLU A 82 6.23 12.32 -2.49
C GLU A 82 4.73 12.61 -2.65
N VAL A 83 4.06 13.00 -1.58
CA VAL A 83 2.63 13.25 -1.57
C VAL A 83 2.37 14.62 -0.96
N ASN A 84 1.53 15.41 -1.62
CA ASN A 84 1.13 16.72 -1.13
C ASN A 84 -0.19 16.56 -0.37
N TYR A 85 -0.09 16.10 0.89
CA TYR A 85 -1.28 15.96 1.74
C TYR A 85 -1.85 17.34 2.12
N PRO A 86 -3.18 17.49 2.25
CA PRO A 86 -3.75 18.68 2.85
C PRO A 86 -3.13 18.86 4.24
N THR A 87 -2.71 20.07 4.57
CA THR A 87 -1.92 20.33 5.77
C THR A 87 -2.67 19.88 7.02
N ILE A 88 -2.13 18.86 7.67
CA ILE A 88 -2.69 18.29 8.89
C ILE A 88 -2.33 19.22 10.04
N LYS A 89 -3.32 19.59 10.86
CA LYS A 89 -3.14 20.46 12.03
C LYS A 89 -2.75 19.65 13.26
N ALA A 90 -3.41 18.51 13.45
CA ALA A 90 -3.14 17.58 14.55
C ALA A 90 -3.70 16.18 14.24
N VAL A 91 -3.16 15.18 14.93
CA VAL A 91 -3.66 13.81 14.92
C VAL A 91 -4.00 13.39 16.36
N VAL A 92 -5.05 12.59 16.50
CA VAL A 92 -5.54 12.11 17.79
C VAL A 92 -5.31 10.60 17.87
N ASP A 93 -4.50 10.18 18.83
CA ASP A 93 -4.20 8.75 19.04
C ASP A 93 -5.43 7.97 19.54
N LEU A 94 -5.29 6.64 19.61
CA LEU A 94 -6.33 5.75 20.15
C LEU A 94 -6.73 6.05 21.61
N ASN A 95 -5.89 6.77 22.36
CA ASN A 95 -6.11 7.18 23.75
C ASN A 95 -6.68 8.61 23.87
N ASN A 96 -7.15 9.22 22.77
CA ASN A 96 -7.62 10.61 22.68
C ASN A 96 -6.56 11.67 23.06
N LYS A 97 -5.27 11.36 22.93
CA LYS A 97 -4.18 12.33 23.08
C LYS A 97 -3.89 13.01 21.75
N TYR A 98 -3.67 14.32 21.81
CA TYR A 98 -3.18 15.09 20.69
C TYR A 98 -1.70 14.82 20.47
N ILE A 99 -1.36 14.29 19.30
CA ILE A 99 0.01 14.18 18.84
C ILE A 99 0.31 15.46 18.06
N LYS A 100 1.26 16.24 18.57
CA LYS A 100 1.76 17.42 17.90
C LYS A 100 2.67 16.96 16.77
N ILE A 101 2.46 17.53 15.60
CA ILE A 101 3.21 17.20 14.40
C ILE A 101 4.61 17.81 14.49
N GLU A 102 5.62 16.97 14.56
CA GLU A 102 7.03 17.35 14.44
C GLU A 102 7.58 16.81 13.11
N ASP A 103 8.43 17.59 12.43
CA ASP A 103 8.82 17.35 11.04
C ASP A 103 9.53 16.01 10.78
N ASN A 104 10.01 15.32 11.83
CA ASN A 104 10.78 14.08 11.74
C ASN A 104 10.07 12.84 12.29
N GLU A 105 8.84 12.97 12.79
CA GLU A 105 8.07 11.83 13.30
C GLU A 105 6.96 11.44 12.32
N PRO A 106 6.69 10.13 12.16
CA PRO A 106 5.57 9.69 11.34
C PRO A 106 4.27 10.19 11.98
N LEU A 107 3.49 10.90 11.17
CA LEU A 107 2.17 11.40 11.53
C LEU A 107 1.21 10.27 11.82
N ILE A 108 1.25 9.23 10.98
CA ILE A 108 0.37 8.05 11.02
C ILE A 108 1.24 6.83 10.76
N SER A 109 1.09 5.81 11.61
CA SER A 109 1.72 4.51 11.41
C SER A 109 0.64 3.45 11.31
N ILE A 110 0.63 2.76 10.17
CA ILE A 110 -0.30 1.68 9.86
C ILE A 110 0.45 0.37 9.96
N TYR A 111 0.04 -0.49 10.89
CA TYR A 111 0.68 -1.77 11.15
C TYR A 111 -0.13 -2.93 10.54
N PRO A 112 0.53 -3.99 10.06
CA PRO A 112 -0.14 -5.17 9.54
C PRO A 112 -0.95 -5.86 10.66
N GLY A 113 -2.23 -6.13 10.39
CA GLY A 113 -3.15 -6.79 11.33
C GLY A 113 -3.75 -5.88 12.40
N TRP A 114 -3.53 -4.57 12.35
CA TRP A 114 -4.07 -3.58 13.30
C TRP A 114 -4.84 -2.47 12.57
N GLU A 115 -5.81 -1.86 13.28
CA GLU A 115 -6.32 -0.53 12.92
C GLU A 115 -5.21 0.51 13.19
N SER A 116 -5.14 1.55 12.35
CA SER A 116 -4.21 2.69 12.47
C SER A 116 -3.92 3.10 13.92
N ASN A 117 -2.70 3.55 14.23
CA ASN A 117 -2.36 4.09 15.57
C ASN A 117 -3.16 5.36 15.94
N ILE A 118 -3.98 5.87 15.02
CA ILE A 118 -4.71 7.13 15.09
C ILE A 118 -6.18 6.90 14.85
N LYS A 119 -6.97 7.58 15.65
CA LYS A 119 -8.42 7.56 15.62
C LYS A 119 -8.99 8.69 14.77
N LYS A 120 -8.36 9.87 14.79
CA LYS A 120 -8.85 11.07 14.07
C LYS A 120 -7.72 11.93 13.54
N ILE A 121 -7.97 12.54 12.39
CA ILE A 121 -7.12 13.55 11.78
C ILE A 121 -7.88 14.88 11.81
N ILE A 122 -7.22 15.94 12.28
CA ILE A 122 -7.75 17.31 12.27
C ILE A 122 -6.96 18.10 11.24
N LEU A 123 -7.66 18.59 10.22
CA LEU A 123 -7.08 19.40 9.15
C LEU A 123 -6.99 20.88 9.55
N LEU A 124 -6.19 21.69 8.83
CA LEU A 124 -6.08 23.13 9.10
C LEU A 124 -7.41 23.90 9.01
N ASN A 125 -8.35 23.41 8.20
CA ASN A 125 -9.70 23.97 8.05
C ASN A 125 -10.67 23.53 9.18
N ASP A 126 -10.16 22.91 10.26
CA ASP A 126 -10.91 22.31 11.37
C ASP A 126 -11.85 21.16 10.96
N GLU A 127 -11.68 20.63 9.76
CA GLU A 127 -12.35 19.41 9.33
C GLU A 127 -11.77 18.19 10.06
N ILE A 128 -12.65 17.31 10.51
CA ILE A 128 -12.30 16.12 11.29
C ILE A 128 -12.56 14.90 10.41
N ILE A 129 -11.52 14.12 10.18
CA ILE A 129 -11.60 12.82 9.51
C ILE A 129 -11.49 11.74 10.58
N GLU A 130 -12.55 10.96 10.74
CA GLU A 130 -12.54 9.76 11.57
C GLU A 130 -12.05 8.58 10.73
N LEU A 131 -11.12 7.81 11.30
CA LEU A 131 -10.50 6.63 10.69
C LEU A 131 -11.13 5.34 11.21
#